data_AF-A0A132PTL8-F1
#
_entry.id   AF-A0A132PTL8-F1
#
_cell.length_a   1.000
_cell.length_b   1.000
_cell.length_c   1.000
_cell.angle_alpha   90.00
_cell.angle_beta   90.00
_cell.angle_gamma   90.00
#
_symmetry.space_group_name_H-M   'P 1'
#
loop_
_entity.id
_entity.type
_entity.pdbx_description
1 polymer ?
#
loop_
_entity_poly.entity_id
_entity_poly.type
_entity_poly.pdbx_seq_one_letter_code
_entity_poly.pdbx_strand_id
1 'polypeptide(L)'
;MVRTHTVVAGETLSALALRFYGEAELYPLIATASGIPNPDVVNVGQPLVFPDFTRYTVGAGDTLSAVAQRFYGDAALARFIAGASGTNTSASLAAGQRLIIPDIARHRVVAGDTLAALAARFYGNASFHPLLATVNGIANPDVINVGQVLVVFTGRSDGFGLRIVDRNENDPLLWYYRFQTAAVGWNPGVNVLLPDDYRTSGRTYPVLYLFHGGGPDADFRSFDFMGIRDWTAGKPIIVVMPDGGHAGWYSNPVTSFVGPRNWETFHIAQLLPWIDANFRTFAEYDGRAVCGFSMGGFGALKYAAKYFGHFASVSSHSGPASLRRDFGLVVHWANITSAVLDLAGGTVYGAPFWDQARVSADNPVERIESYRNKRIFLLAGTSPDPLNWFDSVNETQVLAGQREFRERLGQAGIPHEWHEVPGGHIFRPDMFIRDLDGIIARLRHAEIARTTDELV
;
A
#
# COMPACT_ATOMS: atom_id res chain seq x y z
N MET A 1 3.32 -11.04 -7.38
CA MET A 1 4.16 -11.95 -8.21
C MET A 1 5.54 -11.94 -7.57
N VAL A 2 6.34 -13.00 -7.65
CA VAL A 2 7.70 -12.96 -7.07
C VAL A 2 8.68 -12.29 -8.03
N ARG A 3 9.77 -11.71 -7.52
CA ARG A 3 10.84 -11.23 -8.39
C ARG A 3 11.57 -12.43 -9.01
N THR A 4 11.87 -12.34 -10.30
CA THR A 4 12.57 -13.38 -11.05
C THR A 4 13.78 -12.83 -11.79
N HIS A 5 14.80 -13.66 -12.00
CA HIS A 5 15.99 -13.32 -12.80
C HIS A 5 16.38 -14.50 -13.67
N THR A 6 17.02 -14.24 -14.80
CA THR A 6 17.66 -15.27 -15.62
C THR A 6 19.16 -15.05 -15.56
N VAL A 7 19.91 -16.04 -15.06
CA VAL A 7 21.36 -15.93 -14.83
C VAL A 7 22.08 -15.54 -16.12
N VAL A 8 22.95 -14.54 -16.03
CA VAL A 8 23.87 -14.15 -17.11
C VAL A 8 25.31 -14.54 -16.76
N ALA A 9 26.20 -14.50 -17.75
CA ALA A 9 27.58 -14.93 -17.59
C ALA A 9 28.30 -14.15 -16.48
N GLY A 10 28.96 -14.88 -15.57
CA GLY A 10 29.75 -14.32 -14.48
C GLY A 10 28.97 -14.01 -13.19
N GLU A 11 27.66 -14.25 -13.13
CA GLU A 11 26.88 -14.07 -11.91
C GLU A 11 27.03 -15.23 -10.92
N THR A 12 27.03 -14.90 -9.63
CA THR A 12 26.93 -15.86 -8.52
C THR A 12 25.68 -15.55 -7.69
N LEU A 13 25.17 -16.53 -6.94
CA LEU A 13 24.03 -16.28 -6.06
C LEU A 13 24.33 -15.23 -4.98
N SER A 14 25.56 -15.16 -4.47
CA SER A 14 25.96 -14.15 -3.49
C SER A 14 25.99 -12.73 -4.08
N ALA A 15 26.51 -12.55 -5.30
CA ALA A 15 26.46 -11.27 -6.00
C ALA A 15 25.02 -10.85 -6.31
N LEU A 16 24.17 -11.80 -6.68
CA LEU A 16 22.75 -11.55 -6.91
C LEU A 16 22.00 -11.23 -5.61
N ALA A 17 22.30 -11.92 -4.51
CA ALA A 17 21.73 -11.62 -3.20
C ALA A 17 22.12 -10.22 -2.73
N LEU A 18 23.39 -9.83 -2.89
CA LEU A 18 23.86 -8.47 -2.62
C LEU A 18 23.10 -7.44 -3.48
N ARG A 19 22.92 -7.72 -4.77
CA ARG A 19 22.21 -6.83 -5.70
C ARG A 19 20.73 -6.68 -5.36
N PHE A 20 20.05 -7.77 -5.02
CA PHE A 20 18.58 -7.79 -4.92
C PHE A 20 18.05 -7.63 -3.49
N TYR A 21 18.85 -7.97 -2.48
CA TYR A 21 18.51 -7.85 -1.07
C TYR A 21 19.43 -6.92 -0.28
N GLY A 22 20.53 -6.44 -0.88
CA GLY A 22 21.53 -5.63 -0.18
C GLY A 22 22.49 -6.43 0.70
N GLU A 23 22.36 -7.76 0.77
CA GLU A 23 23.14 -8.65 1.64
C GLU A 23 23.53 -9.93 0.89
N ALA A 24 24.84 -10.16 0.73
CA ALA A 24 25.36 -11.33 0.02
C ALA A 24 25.00 -12.65 0.72
N GLU A 25 24.89 -12.64 2.04
CA GLU A 25 24.56 -13.82 2.88
C GLU A 25 23.14 -14.35 2.68
N LEU A 26 22.28 -13.63 1.95
CA LEU A 26 20.93 -14.09 1.61
C LEU A 26 20.90 -15.00 0.36
N TYR A 27 22.04 -15.42 -0.16
CA TYR A 27 22.08 -16.40 -1.25
C TYR A 27 21.38 -17.75 -0.95
N PRO A 28 21.33 -18.27 0.31
CA PRO A 28 20.61 -19.50 0.61
C PRO A 28 19.09 -19.38 0.41
N LEU A 29 18.54 -18.17 0.56
CA LEU A 29 17.14 -17.87 0.25
C LEU A 29 16.85 -18.07 -1.25
N ILE A 30 17.73 -17.55 -2.12
CA ILE A 30 17.59 -17.71 -3.58
C ILE A 30 17.71 -19.18 -3.95
N ALA A 31 18.71 -19.88 -3.40
CA ALA A 31 18.93 -21.30 -3.68
C ALA A 31 17.71 -22.14 -3.27
N THR A 32 17.18 -21.90 -2.07
CA THR A 32 16.00 -22.59 -1.55
C THR A 32 14.76 -22.33 -2.41
N ALA A 33 14.50 -21.08 -2.77
CA ALA A 33 13.33 -20.70 -3.55
C ALA A 33 13.40 -21.14 -5.01
N SER A 34 14.62 -21.25 -5.56
CA SER A 34 14.88 -21.70 -6.93
C SER A 34 15.15 -23.20 -7.01
N GLY A 35 15.06 -23.95 -5.90
CA GLY A 35 15.32 -25.38 -5.89
C GLY A 35 16.74 -25.76 -6.31
N ILE A 36 17.74 -24.92 -6.01
CA ILE A 36 19.15 -25.14 -6.38
C ILE A 36 19.83 -25.98 -5.30
N PRO A 37 20.27 -27.22 -5.60
CA PRO A 37 20.89 -28.08 -4.60
C PRO A 37 22.30 -27.61 -4.19
N ASN A 38 23.06 -27.07 -5.15
CA ASN A 38 24.41 -26.54 -4.91
C ASN A 38 24.44 -25.04 -5.26
N PRO A 39 24.48 -24.13 -4.27
CA PRO A 39 24.45 -22.69 -4.50
C PRO A 39 25.70 -22.16 -5.23
N ASP A 40 26.79 -22.92 -5.27
CA ASP A 40 28.02 -22.57 -5.97
C ASP A 40 27.94 -22.84 -7.48
N VAL A 41 26.89 -23.52 -7.95
CA VAL A 41 26.71 -23.90 -9.35
C VAL A 41 25.42 -23.30 -9.90
N VAL A 42 25.58 -22.23 -10.68
CA VAL A 42 24.50 -21.60 -11.47
C VAL A 42 24.88 -21.53 -12.94
N ASN A 43 23.94 -21.85 -13.82
CA ASN A 43 24.17 -21.88 -15.26
C ASN A 43 23.56 -20.66 -15.95
N VAL A 44 24.22 -20.16 -16.99
CA VAL A 44 23.66 -19.10 -17.84
C VAL A 44 22.32 -19.56 -18.42
N GLY A 45 21.31 -18.68 -18.37
CA GLY A 45 19.94 -18.99 -18.78
C GLY A 45 19.09 -19.66 -17.70
N GLN A 46 19.66 -20.00 -16.53
CA GLN A 46 18.91 -20.60 -15.44
C GLN A 46 17.93 -19.58 -14.82
N PRO A 47 16.63 -19.91 -14.71
CA PRO A 47 15.66 -19.07 -14.04
C PRO A 47 15.85 -19.13 -12.52
N LEU A 48 15.71 -18.00 -11.85
CA LEU A 48 15.86 -17.82 -10.41
C LEU A 48 14.66 -17.06 -9.83
N VAL A 49 14.23 -17.47 -8.64
CA VAL A 49 13.15 -16.86 -7.86
C VAL A 49 13.74 -16.15 -6.63
N PHE A 50 13.31 -14.91 -6.41
CA PHE A 50 13.76 -14.04 -5.33
C PHE A 50 12.56 -13.70 -4.43
N PRO A 51 12.20 -14.57 -3.47
CA PRO A 51 11.11 -14.30 -2.56
C PRO A 51 11.43 -13.14 -1.63
N ASP A 52 10.38 -12.52 -1.12
CA ASP A 52 10.54 -11.70 0.07
C ASP A 52 10.69 -12.58 1.30
N PHE A 53 11.06 -11.99 2.43
CA PHE A 53 11.31 -12.72 3.64
C PHE A 53 11.11 -11.86 4.89
N THR A 54 10.92 -12.55 6.01
CA THR A 54 10.91 -11.98 7.34
C THR A 54 12.16 -12.43 8.10
N ARG A 55 12.80 -11.49 8.80
CA ARG A 55 13.82 -11.83 9.81
C ARG A 55 13.14 -12.16 11.13
N TYR A 56 13.44 -13.33 11.66
CA TYR A 56 12.93 -13.79 12.95
C TYR A 56 14.08 -13.97 13.94
N THR A 57 13.98 -13.37 15.11
CA THR A 57 14.93 -13.60 16.21
C THR A 57 14.40 -14.75 17.07
N VAL A 58 15.18 -15.82 17.15
CA VAL A 58 14.87 -17.04 17.91
C VAL A 58 14.68 -16.71 19.39
N GLY A 59 13.53 -17.07 19.95
CA GLY A 59 13.22 -17.03 21.37
C GLY A 59 13.72 -18.27 22.10
N ALA A 60 13.74 -18.23 23.43
CA ALA A 60 14.10 -19.38 24.24
C ALA A 60 13.11 -20.54 24.02
N GLY A 61 13.61 -21.73 23.66
CA GLY A 61 12.80 -22.92 23.44
C GLY A 61 12.22 -23.05 22.02
N ASP A 62 12.49 -22.11 21.12
CA ASP A 62 12.04 -22.20 19.73
C ASP A 62 12.64 -23.41 19.00
N THR A 63 11.83 -24.02 18.14
CA THR A 63 12.25 -25.03 17.16
C THR A 63 11.83 -24.60 15.77
N LEU A 64 12.54 -25.05 14.73
CA LEU A 64 12.18 -24.73 13.35
C LEU A 64 10.74 -25.17 13.02
N SER A 65 10.29 -26.32 13.55
CA SER A 65 8.93 -26.81 13.40
C SER A 65 7.90 -25.90 14.06
N ALA A 66 8.16 -25.40 15.27
CA ALA A 66 7.26 -24.47 15.95
C ALA A 66 7.20 -23.12 15.22
N VAL A 67 8.35 -22.62 14.72
CA VAL A 67 8.40 -21.40 13.92
C VAL A 67 7.64 -21.61 12.60
N ALA A 68 7.83 -22.71 11.89
CA ALA A 68 7.09 -23.04 10.68
C ALA A 68 5.58 -23.17 10.92
N GLN A 69 5.17 -23.82 12.01
CA GLN A 69 3.77 -23.91 12.40
C GLN A 69 3.17 -22.52 12.64
N ARG A 70 3.92 -21.61 13.28
CA ARG A 70 3.48 -20.25 13.55
C ARG A 70 3.35 -19.41 12.27
N PHE A 71 4.32 -19.46 11.38
CA PHE A 71 4.36 -18.59 10.18
C PHE A 71 3.58 -19.15 9.00
N TYR A 72 3.50 -20.47 8.85
CA TYR A 72 2.90 -21.11 7.68
C TYR A 72 1.68 -21.98 8.00
N GLY A 73 1.35 -22.15 9.29
CA GLY A 73 0.31 -23.07 9.73
C GLY A 73 0.66 -24.54 9.53
N ASP A 74 1.94 -24.86 9.25
CA ASP A 74 2.38 -26.21 8.92
C ASP A 74 3.86 -26.43 9.31
N ALA A 75 4.08 -27.24 10.33
CA ALA A 75 5.41 -27.60 10.82
C ALA A 75 6.31 -28.28 9.78
N ALA A 76 5.75 -28.98 8.79
CA ALA A 76 6.53 -29.67 7.76
C ALA A 76 7.26 -28.69 6.82
N LEU A 77 6.85 -27.43 6.81
CA LEU A 77 7.44 -26.36 6.01
C LEU A 77 8.71 -25.77 6.65
N ALA A 78 9.15 -26.31 7.80
CA ALA A 78 10.43 -25.98 8.45
C ALA A 78 11.65 -26.10 7.52
N ARG A 79 11.60 -27.00 6.53
CA ARG A 79 12.67 -27.15 5.53
C ARG A 79 12.97 -25.88 4.74
N PHE A 80 11.96 -25.03 4.51
CA PHE A 80 12.15 -23.78 3.79
C PHE A 80 12.81 -22.71 4.64
N ILE A 81 12.50 -22.66 5.95
CA ILE A 81 13.19 -21.78 6.89
C ILE A 81 14.65 -22.24 7.05
N ALA A 82 14.86 -23.55 7.19
CA ALA A 82 16.19 -24.13 7.32
C ALA A 82 17.07 -23.76 6.11
N GLY A 83 16.61 -24.08 4.90
CA GLY A 83 17.34 -23.79 3.67
C GLY A 83 17.60 -22.29 3.50
N ALA A 84 16.58 -21.45 3.69
CA ALA A 84 16.72 -20.00 3.54
C ALA A 84 17.67 -19.37 4.57
N SER A 85 17.80 -19.97 5.74
CA SER A 85 18.70 -19.52 6.82
C SER A 85 20.09 -20.16 6.74
N GLY A 86 20.40 -20.92 5.68
CA GLY A 86 21.68 -21.61 5.55
C GLY A 86 21.94 -22.67 6.62
N THR A 87 20.88 -23.27 7.16
CA THR A 87 20.94 -24.30 8.21
C THR A 87 20.21 -25.57 7.79
N ASN A 88 20.10 -26.55 8.69
CA ASN A 88 19.39 -27.81 8.45
C ASN A 88 18.22 -27.99 9.43
N THR A 89 17.26 -28.84 9.09
CA THR A 89 16.04 -29.06 9.87
C THR A 89 16.28 -29.69 11.25
N SER A 90 17.45 -30.32 11.45
CA SER A 90 17.88 -30.90 12.72
C SER A 90 18.73 -29.97 13.59
N ALA A 91 19.02 -28.75 13.13
CA ALA A 91 19.88 -27.83 13.86
C ALA A 91 19.20 -27.34 15.13
N SER A 92 19.93 -27.34 16.25
CA SER A 92 19.49 -26.67 17.48
C SER A 92 19.53 -25.16 17.27
N LEU A 93 18.45 -24.47 17.62
CA LEU A 93 18.37 -23.01 17.52
C LEU A 93 18.88 -22.36 18.80
N ALA A 94 19.76 -21.37 18.67
CA ALA A 94 20.24 -20.57 19.79
C ALA A 94 19.33 -19.34 19.98
N ALA A 95 18.94 -19.03 21.22
CA ALA A 95 18.22 -17.79 21.50
C ALA A 95 19.02 -16.57 21.01
N GLY A 96 18.37 -15.65 20.29
CA GLY A 96 19.00 -14.51 19.63
C GLY A 96 19.51 -14.80 18.21
N GLN A 97 19.55 -16.06 17.76
CA GLN A 97 19.86 -16.40 16.37
C GLN A 97 18.84 -15.76 15.43
N ARG A 98 19.29 -15.24 14.28
CA ARG A 98 18.42 -14.73 13.22
C ARG A 98 18.12 -15.83 12.21
N LEU A 99 16.83 -16.05 11.96
CA LEU A 99 16.33 -16.90 10.88
C LEU A 99 15.73 -16.06 9.77
N ILE A 100 15.81 -16.59 8.56
CA ILE A 100 15.16 -16.07 7.36
C ILE A 100 13.91 -16.92 7.10
N ILE A 101 12.75 -16.27 7.22
CA ILE A 101 11.44 -16.87 6.99
C ILE A 101 10.97 -16.42 5.60
N PRO A 102 11.12 -17.23 4.54
CA PRO A 102 10.65 -16.86 3.21
C PRO A 102 9.14 -16.63 3.17
N ASP A 103 8.69 -15.59 2.47
CA ASP A 103 7.27 -15.37 2.21
C ASP A 103 6.80 -16.44 1.22
N ILE A 104 5.80 -17.22 1.62
CA ILE A 104 5.19 -18.27 0.78
C ILE A 104 3.67 -18.14 0.73
N ALA A 105 3.09 -18.59 -0.38
CA ALA A 105 1.67 -18.87 -0.51
C ALA A 105 1.44 -20.37 -0.63
N ARG A 106 0.28 -20.82 -0.14
CA ARG A 106 -0.21 -22.19 -0.29
C ARG A 106 -1.33 -22.20 -1.31
N HIS A 107 -1.10 -22.84 -2.45
CA HIS A 107 -2.08 -22.98 -3.52
C HIS A 107 -2.67 -24.39 -3.49
N ARG A 108 -3.98 -24.51 -3.20
CA ARG A 108 -4.68 -25.78 -3.36
C ARG A 108 -5.02 -25.96 -4.83
N VAL A 109 -4.48 -27.02 -5.45
CA VAL A 109 -4.71 -27.35 -6.86
C VAL A 109 -6.20 -27.58 -7.10
N VAL A 110 -6.74 -26.88 -8.09
CA VAL A 110 -8.11 -27.03 -8.57
C VAL A 110 -8.14 -27.64 -9.97
N ALA A 111 -9.31 -28.10 -10.40
CA ALA A 111 -9.46 -28.66 -11.73
C ALA A 111 -9.06 -27.62 -12.80
N GLY A 112 -8.20 -28.04 -13.74
CA GLY A 112 -7.66 -27.19 -14.81
C GLY A 112 -6.33 -26.51 -14.51
N ASP A 113 -5.81 -26.60 -13.27
CA ASP A 113 -4.47 -26.12 -12.97
C ASP A 113 -3.40 -26.93 -13.71
N THR A 114 -2.34 -26.25 -14.11
CA THR A 114 -1.07 -26.84 -14.55
C THR A 114 0.07 -26.08 -13.88
N LEU A 115 1.22 -26.72 -13.65
CA LEU A 115 2.38 -26.00 -13.09
C LEU A 115 2.83 -24.85 -13.99
N ALA A 116 2.70 -24.97 -15.32
CA ALA A 116 2.97 -23.91 -16.27
C ALA A 116 2.05 -22.70 -16.08
N ALA A 117 0.73 -22.92 -15.94
CA ALA A 117 -0.23 -21.84 -15.69
C ALA A 117 0.00 -21.19 -14.32
N LEU A 118 0.30 -21.98 -13.30
CA LEU A 118 0.62 -21.47 -11.97
C LEU A 118 1.93 -20.68 -11.97
N ALA A 119 2.98 -21.16 -12.64
CA ALA A 119 4.23 -20.42 -12.80
C ALA A 119 4.04 -19.11 -13.57
N ALA A 120 3.24 -19.11 -14.64
CA ALA A 120 2.88 -17.87 -15.33
C ALA A 120 2.16 -16.89 -14.40
N ARG A 121 1.23 -17.39 -13.58
CA ARG A 121 0.46 -16.58 -12.63
C ARG A 121 1.32 -15.99 -11.52
N PHE A 122 2.16 -16.81 -10.88
CA PHE A 122 2.87 -16.41 -9.67
C PHE A 122 4.27 -15.86 -9.93
N TYR A 123 4.92 -16.31 -11.01
CA TYR A 123 6.29 -15.96 -11.38
C TYR A 123 6.37 -15.17 -12.69
N GLY A 124 5.23 -14.89 -13.35
CA GLY A 124 5.16 -14.09 -14.57
C GLY A 124 5.61 -14.82 -15.83
N ASN A 125 6.09 -16.06 -15.72
CA ASN A 125 6.57 -16.84 -16.85
C ASN A 125 6.33 -18.34 -16.64
N ALA A 126 5.65 -18.97 -17.61
CA ALA A 126 5.36 -20.40 -17.60
C ALA A 126 6.63 -21.27 -17.58
N SER A 127 7.77 -20.77 -18.09
CA SER A 127 9.04 -21.52 -18.09
C SER A 127 9.61 -21.78 -16.69
N PHE A 128 9.07 -21.14 -15.65
CA PHE A 128 9.51 -21.34 -14.27
C PHE A 128 8.83 -22.54 -13.59
N HIS A 129 7.94 -23.25 -14.28
CA HIS A 129 7.28 -24.44 -13.73
C HIS A 129 8.22 -25.55 -13.22
N PRO A 130 9.44 -25.77 -13.78
CA PRO A 130 10.36 -26.76 -13.22
C PRO A 130 10.83 -26.38 -11.82
N LEU A 131 11.02 -25.08 -11.53
CA LEU A 131 11.37 -24.61 -10.19
C LEU A 131 10.24 -24.90 -9.21
N LEU A 132 8.99 -24.63 -9.63
CA LEU A 132 7.80 -24.90 -8.83
C LEU A 132 7.64 -26.41 -8.55
N ALA A 133 7.95 -27.27 -9.52
CA ALA A 133 7.97 -28.72 -9.33
C ALA A 133 9.03 -29.13 -8.29
N THR A 134 10.27 -28.66 -8.45
CA THR A 134 11.40 -29.00 -7.57
C THR A 134 11.14 -28.62 -6.13
N VAL A 135 10.70 -27.38 -5.85
CA VAL A 135 10.45 -26.96 -4.45
C VAL A 135 9.33 -27.76 -3.78
N ASN A 136 8.37 -28.25 -4.57
CA ASN A 136 7.26 -29.09 -4.10
C ASN A 136 7.56 -30.59 -4.13
N GLY A 137 8.77 -31.02 -4.54
CA GLY A 137 9.12 -32.44 -4.62
C GLY A 137 8.34 -33.21 -5.68
N ILE A 138 7.89 -32.53 -6.75
CA ILE A 138 7.13 -33.14 -7.83
C ILE A 138 8.10 -33.69 -8.87
N ALA A 139 8.13 -35.02 -9.02
CA ALA A 139 9.04 -35.69 -9.95
C ALA A 139 8.64 -35.50 -11.43
N ASN A 140 7.33 -35.50 -11.72
CA ASN A 140 6.79 -35.24 -13.05
C ASN A 140 6.00 -33.92 -13.04
N PRO A 141 6.52 -32.81 -13.61
CA PRO A 141 5.86 -31.51 -13.62
C PRO A 141 4.47 -31.48 -14.30
N ASP A 142 4.17 -32.47 -15.15
CA ASP A 142 2.88 -32.59 -15.83
C ASP A 142 1.79 -33.24 -14.96
N VAL A 143 2.15 -33.73 -13.77
CA VAL A 143 1.24 -34.46 -12.88
C VAL A 143 1.10 -33.72 -11.56
N ILE A 144 0.00 -32.97 -11.44
CA ILE A 144 -0.50 -32.41 -10.17
C ILE A 144 -1.93 -32.89 -9.93
N ASN A 145 -2.27 -33.14 -8.67
CA ASN A 145 -3.58 -33.70 -8.31
C ASN A 145 -4.48 -32.65 -7.68
N VAL A 146 -5.75 -32.62 -8.06
CA VAL A 146 -6.76 -31.75 -7.41
C VAL A 146 -6.75 -32.00 -5.90
N GLY A 147 -6.74 -30.91 -5.13
CA GLY A 147 -6.65 -30.95 -3.67
C GLY A 147 -5.22 -30.94 -3.12
N GLN A 148 -4.20 -31.26 -3.93
CA GLN A 148 -2.78 -31.12 -3.57
C GLN A 148 -2.49 -29.67 -3.19
N VAL A 149 -1.75 -29.45 -2.10
CA VAL A 149 -1.34 -28.10 -1.69
C VAL A 149 0.10 -27.86 -2.12
N LEU A 150 0.28 -26.89 -3.01
CA LEU A 150 1.57 -26.46 -3.50
C LEU A 150 2.06 -25.25 -2.70
N VAL A 151 3.35 -25.23 -2.41
CA VAL A 151 4.07 -24.07 -1.89
C VAL A 151 4.59 -23.26 -3.06
N VAL A 152 4.28 -21.98 -3.04
CA VAL A 152 4.74 -20.99 -4.01
C VAL A 152 5.50 -19.92 -3.25
N PHE A 153 6.74 -19.66 -3.66
CA PHE A 153 7.51 -18.56 -3.08
C PHE A 153 6.96 -17.23 -3.58
N THR A 154 6.69 -16.31 -2.67
CA THR A 154 6.04 -15.04 -2.98
C THR A 154 6.93 -13.86 -2.64
N GLY A 155 6.65 -12.74 -3.29
CA GLY A 155 7.21 -11.46 -2.94
C GLY A 155 6.33 -10.36 -3.51
N ARG A 156 6.70 -9.12 -3.21
CA ARG A 156 6.16 -7.93 -3.85
C ARG A 156 6.83 -7.73 -5.19
N SER A 157 6.02 -7.54 -6.21
CA SER A 157 6.46 -7.36 -7.59
C SER A 157 6.02 -6.03 -8.17
N ASP A 158 6.65 -5.69 -9.28
CA ASP A 158 6.13 -4.75 -10.26
C ASP A 158 4.70 -5.12 -10.71
N GLY A 159 3.97 -4.15 -11.22
CA GLY A 159 2.60 -4.33 -11.72
C GLY A 159 1.86 -3.01 -11.85
N PHE A 160 0.78 -3.00 -12.63
CA PHE A 160 -0.10 -1.82 -12.78
C PHE A 160 0.64 -0.54 -13.23
N GLY A 161 1.71 -0.70 -14.01
CA GLY A 161 2.56 0.41 -14.47
C GLY A 161 3.52 0.97 -13.40
N LEU A 162 3.67 0.27 -12.27
CA LEU A 162 4.67 0.55 -11.24
C LEU A 162 5.80 -0.48 -11.32
N ARG A 163 7.03 0.03 -11.32
CA ARG A 163 8.25 -0.76 -11.15
C ARG A 163 8.93 -0.37 -9.85
N ILE A 164 9.15 -1.30 -8.95
CA ILE A 164 9.87 -1.05 -7.70
C ILE A 164 11.34 -0.77 -8.03
N VAL A 165 11.82 0.40 -7.63
CA VAL A 165 13.22 0.81 -7.85
C VAL A 165 14.01 0.98 -6.55
N ASP A 166 13.31 1.16 -5.44
CA ASP A 166 13.88 1.17 -4.09
C ASP A 166 12.81 0.68 -3.10
N ARG A 167 13.22 0.01 -2.03
CA ARG A 167 12.31 -0.46 -0.97
C ARG A 167 13.07 -0.80 0.31
N ASN A 168 12.37 -0.75 1.44
CA ASN A 168 12.84 -1.32 2.69
C ASN A 168 11.71 -2.02 3.42
N GLU A 169 11.91 -3.30 3.70
CA GLU A 169 10.96 -4.18 4.40
C GLU A 169 11.57 -4.73 5.72
N ASN A 170 12.72 -4.18 6.13
CA ASN A 170 13.47 -4.62 7.32
C ASN A 170 12.79 -4.21 8.62
N ASP A 171 12.01 -3.13 8.61
CA ASP A 171 11.20 -2.72 9.75
C ASP A 171 10.06 -3.73 9.97
N PRO A 172 9.72 -4.04 11.24
CA PRO A 172 8.64 -4.97 11.56
C PRO A 172 7.26 -4.44 11.18
N LEU A 173 7.03 -3.14 11.02
CA LEU A 173 5.71 -2.59 10.76
C LEU A 173 5.68 -1.67 9.55
N LEU A 174 6.66 -0.76 9.42
CA LEU A 174 6.65 0.27 8.39
C LEU A 174 7.56 -0.08 7.23
N TRP A 175 6.97 -0.46 6.10
CA TRP A 175 7.71 -0.67 4.87
C TRP A 175 7.62 0.55 3.98
N TYR A 176 8.64 0.77 3.17
CA TYR A 176 8.57 1.78 2.11
C TYR A 176 8.91 1.21 0.74
N TYR A 177 8.35 1.83 -0.28
CA TYR A 177 8.60 1.57 -1.69
C TYR A 177 8.82 2.89 -2.42
N ARG A 178 9.68 2.86 -3.44
CA ARG A 178 9.72 3.88 -4.48
C ARG A 178 9.47 3.23 -5.83
N PHE A 179 8.70 3.91 -6.66
CA PHE A 179 8.27 3.36 -7.94
C PHE A 179 8.74 4.19 -9.12
N GLN A 180 9.35 3.57 -10.12
CA GLN A 180 9.39 4.16 -11.46
C GLN A 180 8.01 3.97 -12.11
N THR A 181 7.46 5.04 -12.67
CA THR A 181 6.16 5.06 -13.36
C THR A 181 6.14 6.14 -14.45
N ALA A 182 5.30 5.99 -15.48
CA ALA A 182 5.05 7.03 -16.47
C ALA A 182 4.13 8.16 -15.96
N ALA A 183 3.44 7.96 -14.83
CA ALA A 183 2.49 8.93 -14.29
C ALA A 183 3.19 10.13 -13.64
N VAL A 184 4.36 9.93 -13.05
CA VAL A 184 5.12 10.95 -12.30
C VAL A 184 6.56 10.97 -12.81
N GLY A 185 7.11 12.15 -13.07
CA GLY A 185 8.45 12.32 -13.64
C GLY A 185 9.63 12.03 -12.69
N TRP A 186 9.37 11.48 -11.50
CA TRP A 186 10.37 10.97 -10.57
C TRP A 186 9.87 9.65 -9.94
N ASN A 187 10.60 9.11 -8.97
CA ASN A 187 10.20 7.88 -8.27
C ASN A 187 9.39 8.19 -6.99
N PRO A 188 8.05 8.34 -7.06
CA PRO A 188 7.22 8.62 -5.88
C PRO A 188 7.39 7.55 -4.81
N GLY A 189 7.37 7.99 -3.56
CA GLY A 189 7.46 7.11 -2.39
C GLY A 189 6.08 6.68 -1.87
N VAL A 190 6.03 5.52 -1.26
CA VAL A 190 4.84 5.01 -0.54
C VAL A 190 5.30 4.31 0.71
N ASN A 191 4.77 4.73 1.85
CA ASN A 191 4.89 3.99 3.10
C ASN A 191 3.68 3.05 3.25
N VAL A 192 3.91 1.84 3.74
CA VAL A 192 2.89 0.86 4.08
C VAL A 192 3.14 0.41 5.52
N LEU A 193 2.28 0.84 6.43
CA LEU A 193 2.31 0.47 7.83
C LEU A 193 1.40 -0.73 8.06
N LEU A 194 1.99 -1.81 8.55
CA LEU A 194 1.33 -3.09 8.76
C LEU A 194 0.84 -3.24 10.20
N PRO A 195 -0.27 -3.97 10.42
CA PRO A 195 -0.69 -4.42 11.75
C PRO A 195 0.39 -5.25 12.45
N ASP A 196 0.44 -5.18 13.79
CA ASP A 196 1.41 -5.90 14.63
C ASP A 196 1.45 -7.41 14.35
N ASP A 197 0.29 -7.99 14.06
CA ASP A 197 0.12 -9.42 13.83
C ASP A 197 0.26 -9.82 12.35
N TYR A 198 0.48 -8.87 11.42
CA TYR A 198 0.48 -9.15 9.97
C TYR A 198 1.36 -10.36 9.65
N ARG A 199 2.62 -10.40 10.09
CA ARG A 199 3.51 -11.52 9.75
C ARG A 199 3.14 -12.88 10.32
N THR A 200 2.25 -12.94 11.31
CA THR A 200 2.00 -14.17 12.09
C THR A 200 0.55 -14.64 12.08
N SER A 201 -0.41 -13.77 11.74
CA SER A 201 -1.83 -14.06 11.93
C SER A 201 -2.48 -14.86 10.80
N GLY A 202 -1.90 -14.86 9.59
CA GLY A 202 -2.58 -15.38 8.40
C GLY A 202 -3.74 -14.52 7.88
N ARG A 203 -4.09 -13.41 8.54
CA ARG A 203 -5.29 -12.61 8.22
C ARG A 203 -5.18 -11.78 6.94
N THR A 204 -6.33 -11.50 6.37
CA THR A 204 -6.58 -10.44 5.39
C THR A 204 -7.11 -9.21 6.13
N TYR A 205 -6.70 -8.01 5.74
CA TYR A 205 -6.95 -6.77 6.48
C TYR A 205 -7.68 -5.71 5.64
N PRO A 206 -8.48 -4.83 6.27
CA PRO A 206 -8.89 -3.58 5.65
C PRO A 206 -7.69 -2.64 5.44
N VAL A 207 -7.85 -1.66 4.55
CA VAL A 207 -6.80 -0.70 4.19
C VAL A 207 -7.31 0.74 4.34
N LEU A 208 -6.51 1.58 4.99
CA LEU A 208 -6.65 3.02 5.02
C LEU A 208 -5.61 3.68 4.11
N TYR A 209 -6.04 4.39 3.07
CA TYR A 209 -5.16 5.28 2.31
C TYR A 209 -5.14 6.66 2.99
N LEU A 210 -3.99 7.07 3.52
CA LEU A 210 -3.80 8.28 4.31
C LEU A 210 -2.94 9.31 3.57
N PHE A 211 -3.56 10.41 3.15
CA PHE A 211 -2.99 11.42 2.27
C PHE A 211 -2.43 12.63 3.06
N HIS A 212 -1.19 13.00 2.77
CA HIS A 212 -0.50 14.11 3.42
C HIS A 212 -0.99 15.49 2.93
N GLY A 213 -0.61 16.54 3.67
CA GLY A 213 -0.89 17.93 3.29
C GLY A 213 0.03 18.45 2.19
N GLY A 214 -0.19 19.69 1.75
CA GLY A 214 0.72 20.36 0.82
C GLY A 214 1.86 21.08 1.55
N GLY A 215 2.99 21.24 0.89
CA GLY A 215 4.17 21.96 1.38
C GLY A 215 5.48 21.37 0.83
N PRO A 216 6.59 22.13 0.86
CA PRO A 216 7.86 21.67 0.34
C PRO A 216 8.46 20.48 1.11
N ASP A 217 8.09 20.33 2.37
CA ASP A 217 8.56 19.25 3.25
C ASP A 217 7.54 18.11 3.41
N ALA A 218 6.42 18.17 2.67
CA ALA A 218 5.34 17.19 2.78
C ALA A 218 5.50 16.06 1.75
N ASP A 219 5.53 14.82 2.24
CA ASP A 219 5.63 13.62 1.40
C ASP A 219 5.07 12.37 2.13
N PHE A 220 5.28 11.20 1.53
CA PHE A 220 4.87 9.89 2.06
C PHE A 220 5.35 9.55 3.49
N ARG A 221 6.34 10.30 4.04
CA ARG A 221 6.91 10.13 5.38
C ARG A 221 6.30 11.06 6.41
N SER A 222 5.52 12.07 6.02
CA SER A 222 5.04 13.11 6.94
C SER A 222 4.31 12.55 8.16
N PHE A 223 3.45 11.53 8.00
CA PHE A 223 2.75 10.90 9.11
C PHE A 223 3.64 10.00 9.98
N ASP A 224 4.70 9.40 9.42
CA ASP A 224 5.70 8.66 10.20
C ASP A 224 6.43 9.60 11.16
N PHE A 225 6.87 10.76 10.67
CA PHE A 225 7.49 11.79 11.51
C PHE A 225 6.57 12.38 12.57
N MET A 226 5.25 12.30 12.39
CA MET A 226 4.28 12.72 13.40
C MET A 226 3.92 11.63 14.42
N GLY A 227 4.35 10.38 14.22
CA GLY A 227 4.10 9.29 15.17
C GLY A 227 2.89 8.41 14.84
N ILE A 228 2.52 8.26 13.56
CA ILE A 228 1.40 7.40 13.11
C ILE A 228 1.43 5.98 13.70
N ARG A 229 2.64 5.44 13.95
CA ARG A 229 2.84 4.10 14.52
C ARG A 229 2.15 3.93 15.88
N ASP A 230 2.22 4.95 16.73
CA ASP A 230 1.60 4.92 18.06
C ASP A 230 0.08 4.98 17.95
N TRP A 231 -0.45 5.72 16.97
CA TRP A 231 -1.88 5.90 16.77
C TRP A 231 -2.55 4.66 16.19
N THR A 232 -1.78 3.83 15.47
CA THR A 232 -2.25 2.60 14.84
C THR A 232 -1.88 1.32 15.61
N ALA A 233 -1.12 1.43 16.70
CA ALA A 233 -0.69 0.29 17.49
C ALA A 233 -1.87 -0.58 17.94
N GLY A 234 -1.76 -1.91 17.78
CA GLY A 234 -2.81 -2.87 18.09
C GLY A 234 -4.05 -2.83 17.19
N LYS A 235 -4.10 -1.95 16.17
CA LYS A 235 -5.26 -1.84 15.29
C LYS A 235 -5.12 -2.75 14.07
N PRO A 236 -6.13 -3.58 13.74
CA PRO A 236 -6.05 -4.55 12.65
C PRO A 236 -6.34 -3.92 11.28
N ILE A 237 -5.52 -2.96 10.86
CA ILE A 237 -5.67 -2.23 9.59
C ILE A 237 -4.31 -1.92 8.96
N ILE A 238 -4.20 -2.08 7.65
CA ILE A 238 -3.02 -1.59 6.90
C ILE A 238 -3.21 -0.11 6.61
N VAL A 239 -2.17 0.71 6.86
CA VAL A 239 -2.19 2.14 6.51
C VAL A 239 -1.20 2.41 5.37
N VAL A 240 -1.71 2.87 4.24
CA VAL A 240 -0.92 3.23 3.05
C VAL A 240 -0.81 4.75 2.97
N MET A 241 0.41 5.25 2.98
CA MET A 241 0.73 6.68 2.95
C MET A 241 1.53 6.99 1.68
N PRO A 242 0.88 7.35 0.56
CA PRO A 242 1.56 7.67 -0.67
C PRO A 242 1.98 9.14 -0.76
N ASP A 243 3.05 9.38 -1.52
CA ASP A 243 3.44 10.70 -2.00
C ASP A 243 2.35 11.26 -2.93
N GLY A 244 1.99 12.52 -2.75
CA GLY A 244 1.02 13.28 -3.53
C GLY A 244 1.60 14.56 -4.13
N GLY A 245 2.92 14.73 -4.11
CA GLY A 245 3.62 15.94 -4.55
C GLY A 245 3.58 17.05 -3.52
N HIS A 246 4.43 18.07 -3.69
CA HIS A 246 4.50 19.17 -2.73
C HIS A 246 3.22 20.01 -2.77
N ALA A 247 2.60 20.12 -3.94
CA ALA A 247 1.29 20.68 -4.16
C ALA A 247 0.60 19.97 -5.32
N GLY A 248 0.54 18.64 -5.31
CA GLY A 248 -0.04 17.88 -6.42
C GLY A 248 -1.57 17.81 -6.40
N TRP A 249 -2.20 18.21 -5.29
CA TRP A 249 -3.66 18.25 -5.10
C TRP A 249 -4.37 16.93 -5.42
N TYR A 250 -3.65 15.81 -5.32
CA TYR A 250 -4.17 14.47 -5.64
C TYR A 250 -4.86 14.43 -7.01
N SER A 251 -4.31 15.18 -7.98
CA SER A 251 -4.93 15.47 -9.26
C SER A 251 -3.98 15.24 -10.42
N ASN A 252 -4.55 14.99 -11.60
CA ASN A 252 -3.80 15.15 -12.84
C ASN A 252 -3.91 16.61 -13.29
N PRO A 253 -2.80 17.32 -13.57
CA PRO A 253 -2.86 18.72 -13.97
C PRO A 253 -3.36 18.87 -15.41
N VAL A 254 -4.02 20.00 -15.70
CA VAL A 254 -4.36 20.41 -17.07
C VAL A 254 -3.09 20.74 -17.86
N THR A 255 -2.10 21.37 -17.22
CA THR A 255 -0.81 21.69 -17.83
C THR A 255 0.35 21.45 -16.87
N SER A 256 1.48 20.98 -17.39
CA SER A 256 2.76 20.85 -16.68
C SER A 256 3.90 21.16 -17.64
N PHE A 257 4.91 21.91 -17.17
CA PHE A 257 6.11 22.23 -17.95
C PHE A 257 7.36 21.45 -17.52
N VAL A 258 7.21 20.51 -16.59
CA VAL A 258 8.31 19.69 -16.02
C VAL A 258 8.07 18.19 -16.21
N GLY A 259 7.21 17.83 -17.16
CA GLY A 259 6.80 16.46 -17.42
C GLY A 259 5.63 15.98 -16.54
N PRO A 260 5.37 14.66 -16.49
CA PRO A 260 4.19 14.11 -15.83
C PRO A 260 4.14 14.38 -14.32
N ARG A 261 2.97 14.78 -13.83
CA ARG A 261 2.60 14.95 -12.40
C ARG A 261 1.19 14.39 -12.15
N ASN A 262 0.91 13.23 -12.74
CA ASN A 262 -0.42 12.64 -12.79
C ASN A 262 -0.70 11.83 -11.52
N TRP A 263 -0.86 12.54 -10.39
CA TRP A 263 -1.06 11.93 -9.07
C TRP A 263 -2.33 11.09 -8.99
N GLU A 264 -3.42 11.53 -9.62
CA GLU A 264 -4.67 10.77 -9.65
C GLU A 264 -4.51 9.43 -10.39
N THR A 265 -3.78 9.43 -11.50
CA THR A 265 -3.43 8.19 -12.19
C THR A 265 -2.58 7.29 -11.30
N PHE A 266 -1.54 7.84 -10.67
CA PHE A 266 -0.65 7.08 -9.78
C PHE A 266 -1.43 6.42 -8.63
N HIS A 267 -2.29 7.15 -7.92
CA HIS A 267 -3.01 6.59 -6.77
C HIS A 267 -4.07 5.56 -7.17
N ILE A 268 -4.91 5.88 -8.16
CA ILE A 268 -6.13 5.12 -8.42
C ILE A 268 -5.88 3.98 -9.41
N ALA A 269 -5.22 4.28 -10.54
CA ALA A 269 -5.03 3.29 -11.59
C ALA A 269 -3.83 2.36 -11.33
N GLN A 270 -2.87 2.80 -10.51
CA GLN A 270 -1.62 2.08 -10.30
C GLN A 270 -1.47 1.56 -8.86
N LEU A 271 -1.46 2.47 -7.88
CA LEU A 271 -1.11 2.12 -6.51
C LEU A 271 -2.19 1.27 -5.82
N LEU A 272 -3.46 1.64 -5.95
CA LEU A 272 -4.57 0.91 -5.32
C LEU A 272 -4.55 -0.59 -5.72
N PRO A 273 -4.58 -0.96 -7.02
CA PRO A 273 -4.51 -2.37 -7.40
C PRO A 273 -3.14 -3.01 -7.11
N TRP A 274 -2.05 -2.23 -7.08
CA TRP A 274 -0.74 -2.73 -6.67
C TRP A 274 -0.73 -3.14 -5.18
N ILE A 275 -1.34 -2.36 -4.30
CA ILE A 275 -1.47 -2.71 -2.88
C ILE A 275 -2.25 -4.01 -2.73
N ASP A 276 -3.39 -4.15 -3.41
CA ASP A 276 -4.21 -5.35 -3.30
C ASP A 276 -3.52 -6.62 -3.85
N ALA A 277 -2.66 -6.47 -4.85
CA ALA A 277 -1.91 -7.59 -5.41
C ALA A 277 -0.70 -8.02 -4.57
N ASN A 278 -0.21 -7.15 -3.68
CA ASN A 278 1.06 -7.33 -2.97
C ASN A 278 0.90 -7.41 -1.44
N PHE A 279 -0.27 -7.11 -0.91
CA PHE A 279 -0.61 -7.20 0.51
C PHE A 279 -1.91 -8.00 0.70
N ARG A 280 -2.09 -8.63 1.88
CA ARG A 280 -3.33 -9.35 2.20
C ARG A 280 -4.41 -8.35 2.59
N THR A 281 -5.08 -7.81 1.57
CA THR A 281 -6.11 -6.79 1.73
C THR A 281 -7.47 -7.30 1.26
N PHE A 282 -8.55 -6.70 1.77
CA PHE A 282 -9.87 -6.85 1.17
C PHE A 282 -10.00 -5.89 -0.02
N ALA A 283 -9.85 -6.45 -1.24
CA ALA A 283 -9.88 -5.69 -2.49
C ALA A 283 -11.29 -5.22 -2.92
N GLU A 284 -12.18 -4.91 -1.98
CA GLU A 284 -13.57 -4.54 -2.21
C GLU A 284 -13.93 -3.21 -1.54
N TYR A 285 -15.13 -2.71 -1.81
CA TYR A 285 -15.65 -1.45 -1.28
C TYR A 285 -15.55 -1.37 0.25
N ASP A 286 -16.06 -2.39 0.93
CA ASP A 286 -16.06 -2.47 2.40
C ASP A 286 -14.69 -2.79 2.98
N GLY A 287 -13.68 -3.06 2.15
CA GLY A 287 -12.30 -3.28 2.56
C GLY A 287 -11.43 -2.04 2.61
N ARG A 288 -11.90 -0.89 2.07
CA ARG A 288 -11.06 0.30 1.89
C ARG A 288 -11.66 1.57 2.47
N ALA A 289 -10.81 2.38 3.08
CA ALA A 289 -11.08 3.75 3.49
C ALA A 289 -10.04 4.72 2.90
N VAL A 290 -10.43 5.99 2.76
CA VAL A 290 -9.53 7.07 2.37
C VAL A 290 -9.63 8.23 3.36
N CYS A 291 -8.50 8.74 3.80
CA CYS A 291 -8.38 9.84 4.75
C CYS A 291 -7.28 10.79 4.29
N GLY A 292 -7.32 12.05 4.69
CA GLY A 292 -6.18 12.92 4.51
C GLY A 292 -6.25 14.23 5.26
N PHE A 293 -5.11 14.92 5.27
CA PHE A 293 -4.94 16.22 5.89
C PHE A 293 -4.81 17.32 4.84
N SER A 294 -5.48 18.47 5.01
CA SER A 294 -5.30 19.64 4.14
C SER A 294 -5.54 19.30 2.65
N MET A 295 -4.54 19.49 1.79
CA MET A 295 -4.51 19.00 0.41
C MET A 295 -4.95 17.53 0.28
N GLY A 296 -4.52 16.66 1.19
CA GLY A 296 -4.91 15.26 1.27
C GLY A 296 -6.36 15.05 1.72
N GLY A 297 -6.90 15.93 2.56
CA GLY A 297 -8.32 15.89 2.94
C GLY A 297 -9.23 16.21 1.74
N PHE A 298 -8.83 17.18 0.90
CA PHE A 298 -9.45 17.39 -0.41
C PHE A 298 -9.33 16.14 -1.30
N GLY A 299 -8.13 15.58 -1.43
CA GLY A 299 -7.89 14.37 -2.21
C GLY A 299 -8.78 13.19 -1.77
N ALA A 300 -8.96 13.00 -0.46
CA ALA A 300 -9.81 11.96 0.11
C ALA A 300 -11.29 12.18 -0.26
N LEU A 301 -11.82 13.39 -0.08
CA LEU A 301 -13.18 13.73 -0.49
C LEU A 301 -13.37 13.53 -2.00
N LYS A 302 -12.47 14.09 -2.81
CA LYS A 302 -12.48 13.97 -4.27
C LYS A 302 -12.53 12.51 -4.71
N TYR A 303 -11.60 11.67 -4.23
CA TYR A 303 -11.54 10.27 -4.65
C TYR A 303 -12.75 9.48 -4.20
N ALA A 304 -13.26 9.71 -2.98
CA ALA A 304 -14.47 9.06 -2.51
C ALA A 304 -15.72 9.40 -3.36
N ALA A 305 -15.80 10.61 -3.93
CA ALA A 305 -16.91 11.01 -4.80
C ALA A 305 -16.76 10.56 -6.25
N LYS A 306 -15.56 10.74 -6.82
CA LYS A 306 -15.27 10.46 -8.23
C LYS A 306 -15.17 8.96 -8.50
N TYR A 307 -14.60 8.22 -7.54
CA TYR A 307 -14.47 6.77 -7.57
C TYR A 307 -15.36 6.13 -6.51
N PHE A 308 -16.65 6.44 -6.57
CA PHE A 308 -17.65 6.11 -5.55
C PHE A 308 -17.74 4.63 -5.17
N GLY A 309 -17.28 3.71 -6.04
CA GLY A 309 -17.24 2.27 -5.78
C GLY A 309 -15.99 1.75 -5.06
N HIS A 310 -15.00 2.59 -4.72
CA HIS A 310 -13.73 2.11 -4.15
C HIS A 310 -13.64 2.19 -2.62
N PHE A 311 -14.33 3.13 -1.96
CA PHE A 311 -14.11 3.41 -0.53
C PHE A 311 -15.43 3.45 0.26
N ALA A 312 -15.51 2.63 1.31
CA ALA A 312 -16.63 2.58 2.24
C ALA A 312 -16.57 3.63 3.37
N SER A 313 -15.40 4.23 3.62
CA SER A 313 -15.24 5.34 4.55
C SER A 313 -14.36 6.43 3.95
N VAL A 314 -14.74 7.68 4.22
CA VAL A 314 -13.97 8.87 3.84
C VAL A 314 -13.81 9.82 5.02
N SER A 315 -12.61 10.35 5.21
CA SER A 315 -12.30 11.31 6.24
C SER A 315 -11.53 12.51 5.69
N SER A 316 -11.91 13.72 6.10
CA SER A 316 -11.23 14.97 5.72
C SER A 316 -10.82 15.74 6.96
N HIS A 317 -9.50 15.79 7.22
CA HIS A 317 -8.91 16.56 8.31
C HIS A 317 -8.40 17.89 7.73
N SER A 318 -9.09 18.99 8.05
CA SER A 318 -8.84 20.33 7.50
C SER A 318 -8.72 20.38 5.97
N GLY A 319 -9.40 19.51 5.24
CA GLY A 319 -9.41 19.53 3.78
C GLY A 319 -10.54 20.39 3.20
N PRO A 320 -10.30 21.18 2.14
CA PRO A 320 -11.36 21.94 1.49
C PRO A 320 -12.34 21.02 0.76
N ALA A 321 -13.64 21.34 0.84
CA ALA A 321 -14.71 20.54 0.26
C ALA A 321 -15.48 21.23 -0.87
N SER A 322 -15.20 22.51 -1.14
CA SER A 322 -15.93 23.32 -2.12
C SER A 322 -14.98 24.08 -3.04
N LEU A 323 -14.89 23.67 -4.30
CA LEU A 323 -13.95 24.26 -5.27
C LEU A 323 -14.43 25.59 -5.85
N ARG A 324 -15.75 25.81 -5.96
CA ARG A 324 -16.33 27.00 -6.62
C ARG A 324 -16.68 28.14 -5.68
N ARG A 325 -16.67 27.88 -4.38
CA ARG A 325 -16.99 28.88 -3.36
C ARG A 325 -16.02 30.06 -3.44
N ASP A 326 -16.51 31.24 -3.06
CA ASP A 326 -15.71 32.46 -2.91
C ASP A 326 -14.88 32.77 -4.17
N PHE A 327 -15.56 32.78 -5.33
CA PHE A 327 -14.98 32.98 -6.66
C PHE A 327 -13.92 31.93 -7.05
N GLY A 328 -14.06 30.71 -6.55
CA GLY A 328 -13.16 29.59 -6.83
C GLY A 328 -11.79 29.73 -6.17
N LEU A 329 -11.75 30.31 -4.97
CA LEU A 329 -10.51 30.56 -4.25
C LEU A 329 -9.67 29.28 -4.07
N VAL A 330 -10.30 28.12 -3.84
CA VAL A 330 -9.59 26.84 -3.74
C VAL A 330 -8.99 26.41 -5.08
N VAL A 331 -9.67 26.66 -6.20
CA VAL A 331 -9.11 26.40 -7.55
C VAL A 331 -7.90 27.29 -7.82
N HIS A 332 -8.00 28.58 -7.48
CA HIS A 332 -6.87 29.50 -7.60
C HIS A 332 -5.70 29.11 -6.70
N TRP A 333 -5.99 28.73 -5.46
CA TRP A 333 -4.99 28.25 -4.52
C TRP A 333 -4.28 27.00 -5.03
N ALA A 334 -5.03 26.03 -5.57
CA ALA A 334 -4.45 24.85 -6.19
C ALA A 334 -3.57 25.19 -7.38
N ASN A 335 -4.05 26.03 -8.30
CA ASN A 335 -3.26 26.45 -9.46
C ASN A 335 -1.98 27.18 -9.07
N ILE A 336 -2.04 28.14 -8.13
CA ILE A 336 -0.88 28.95 -7.72
C ILE A 336 0.15 28.07 -7.00
N THR A 337 -0.28 27.24 -6.04
CA THR A 337 0.65 26.40 -5.28
C THR A 337 1.32 25.36 -6.17
N SER A 338 0.56 24.68 -7.04
CA SER A 338 1.13 23.72 -7.98
C SER A 338 2.02 24.38 -9.03
N ALA A 339 1.67 25.57 -9.53
CA ALA A 339 2.49 26.30 -10.48
C ALA A 339 3.89 26.59 -9.92
N VAL A 340 3.97 26.95 -8.64
CA VAL A 340 5.23 27.27 -7.95
C VAL A 340 6.02 26.02 -7.58
N LEU A 341 5.35 25.00 -7.01
CA LEU A 341 6.05 23.89 -6.38
C LEU A 341 6.25 22.67 -7.29
N ASP A 342 5.30 22.36 -8.18
CA ASP A 342 5.27 21.07 -8.88
C ASP A 342 5.21 21.14 -10.42
N LEU A 343 4.73 22.25 -10.99
CA LEU A 343 4.34 22.35 -12.41
C LEU A 343 5.09 23.41 -13.23
N ALA A 344 5.96 24.20 -12.60
CA ALA A 344 6.75 25.30 -13.20
C ALA A 344 5.91 26.26 -14.06
N GLY A 345 4.83 26.80 -13.49
CA GLY A 345 3.86 27.67 -14.18
C GLY A 345 2.68 26.94 -14.80
N GLY A 346 2.68 25.60 -14.80
CA GLY A 346 1.51 24.79 -15.16
C GLY A 346 0.40 24.87 -14.10
N THR A 347 -0.77 24.29 -14.39
CA THR A 347 -1.97 24.45 -13.55
C THR A 347 -2.73 23.14 -13.39
N VAL A 348 -3.31 22.94 -12.20
CA VAL A 348 -4.13 21.76 -11.91
C VAL A 348 -5.44 21.81 -12.69
N TYR A 349 -6.11 22.97 -12.66
CA TYR A 349 -7.45 23.14 -13.22
C TYR A 349 -7.49 24.07 -14.45
N GLY A 350 -6.38 24.68 -14.88
CA GLY A 350 -6.36 25.60 -16.02
C GLY A 350 -6.42 27.09 -15.62
N ALA A 351 -5.82 27.95 -16.45
CA ALA A 351 -5.83 29.41 -16.34
C ALA A 351 -5.71 30.07 -17.74
N PRO A 352 -6.24 31.30 -17.97
CA PRO A 352 -6.97 32.15 -17.02
C PRO A 352 -8.41 31.69 -16.75
N PHE A 353 -8.96 30.84 -17.60
CA PHE A 353 -10.22 30.14 -17.36
C PHE A 353 -9.92 28.69 -16.97
N TRP A 354 -10.49 28.22 -15.86
CA TRP A 354 -10.34 26.82 -15.48
C TRP A 354 -11.26 25.90 -16.30
N ASP A 355 -10.82 24.66 -16.46
CA ASP A 355 -11.57 23.54 -17.03
C ASP A 355 -12.79 23.23 -16.13
N GLN A 356 -13.95 23.67 -16.59
CA GLN A 356 -15.21 23.55 -15.86
C GLN A 356 -15.57 22.08 -15.60
N ALA A 357 -15.32 21.20 -16.56
CA ALA A 357 -15.66 19.78 -16.44
C ALA A 357 -14.78 19.11 -15.38
N ARG A 358 -13.49 19.44 -15.36
CA ARG A 358 -12.56 18.93 -14.33
C ARG A 358 -12.92 19.45 -12.94
N VAL A 359 -13.17 20.75 -12.80
CA VAL A 359 -13.59 21.32 -11.50
C VAL A 359 -14.86 20.64 -11.00
N SER A 360 -15.90 20.49 -11.83
CA SER A 360 -17.13 19.78 -11.43
C SER A 360 -16.92 18.30 -11.15
N ALA A 361 -16.01 17.63 -11.86
CA ALA A 361 -15.66 16.23 -11.60
C ALA A 361 -14.96 16.04 -10.25
N ASP A 362 -14.19 17.04 -9.82
CA ASP A 362 -13.34 16.99 -8.64
C ASP A 362 -13.93 17.70 -7.41
N ASN A 363 -15.07 18.39 -7.55
CA ASN A 363 -15.69 19.20 -6.49
C ASN A 363 -16.62 18.38 -5.57
N PRO A 364 -16.26 18.13 -4.29
CA PRO A 364 -17.08 17.31 -3.38
C PRO A 364 -18.54 17.78 -3.23
N VAL A 365 -18.78 19.09 -3.10
CA VAL A 365 -20.14 19.65 -2.94
C VAL A 365 -21.05 19.49 -4.17
N GLU A 366 -20.49 19.21 -5.34
CA GLU A 366 -21.26 18.92 -6.57
C GLU A 366 -21.54 17.42 -6.74
N ARG A 367 -21.01 16.57 -5.85
CA ARG A 367 -21.09 15.11 -5.94
C ARG A 367 -21.68 14.45 -4.70
N ILE A 368 -22.58 15.17 -4.01
CA ILE A 368 -23.20 14.75 -2.74
C ILE A 368 -23.75 13.32 -2.79
N GLU A 369 -24.47 12.97 -3.85
CA GLU A 369 -25.07 11.65 -4.02
C GLU A 369 -24.05 10.50 -4.06
N SER A 370 -22.82 10.76 -4.52
CA SER A 370 -21.75 9.77 -4.52
C SER A 370 -21.33 9.34 -3.11
N TYR A 371 -21.68 10.08 -2.06
CA TYR A 371 -21.31 9.79 -0.69
C TYR A 371 -22.31 8.90 0.07
N ARG A 372 -23.41 8.47 -0.57
CA ARG A 372 -24.34 7.51 0.05
C ARG A 372 -23.62 6.22 0.42
N ASN A 373 -24.08 5.59 1.51
CA ASN A 373 -23.57 4.32 2.04
C ASN A 373 -22.09 4.33 2.43
N LYS A 374 -21.54 5.52 2.71
CA LYS A 374 -20.20 5.71 3.27
C LYS A 374 -20.28 6.16 4.72
N ARG A 375 -19.27 5.80 5.50
CA ARG A 375 -18.94 6.57 6.70
C ARG A 375 -18.23 7.85 6.26
N ILE A 376 -18.64 8.99 6.81
CA ILE A 376 -18.08 10.31 6.49
C ILE A 376 -17.66 10.98 7.79
N PHE A 377 -16.40 11.40 7.86
CA PHE A 377 -15.85 12.13 9.01
C PHE A 377 -15.20 13.44 8.54
N LEU A 378 -15.64 14.56 9.12
CA LEU A 378 -15.14 15.90 8.78
C LEU A 378 -14.53 16.54 10.01
N LEU A 379 -13.35 17.12 9.87
CA LEU A 379 -12.68 17.86 10.93
C LEU A 379 -12.14 19.18 10.39
N ALA A 380 -12.39 20.26 11.11
CA ALA A 380 -11.81 21.57 10.84
C ALA A 380 -11.48 22.29 12.17
N GLY A 381 -10.47 23.16 12.12
CA GLY A 381 -10.17 24.13 13.16
C GLY A 381 -11.13 25.32 13.13
N THR A 382 -11.30 26.00 14.28
CA THR A 382 -12.19 27.18 14.41
C THR A 382 -11.45 28.48 14.67
N SER A 383 -10.13 28.44 14.89
CA SER A 383 -9.39 29.60 15.38
C SER A 383 -8.00 29.64 14.73
N PRO A 384 -7.90 30.06 13.46
CA PRO A 384 -6.61 30.20 12.81
C PRO A 384 -5.72 31.22 13.51
N ASP A 385 -4.41 31.08 13.34
CA ASP A 385 -3.45 32.05 13.82
C ASP A 385 -3.69 33.41 13.14
N PRO A 386 -4.10 34.47 13.89
CA PRO A 386 -4.41 35.76 13.32
C PRO A 386 -3.17 36.50 12.79
N LEU A 387 -1.95 36.07 13.18
CA LEU A 387 -0.69 36.64 12.71
C LEU A 387 -0.17 35.93 11.45
N ASN A 388 -0.63 34.70 11.18
CA ASN A 388 -0.33 33.98 9.95
C ASN A 388 -1.50 34.10 8.96
N TRP A 389 -1.41 35.08 8.06
CA TRP A 389 -2.47 35.35 7.08
C TRP A 389 -2.79 34.14 6.18
N PHE A 390 -1.78 33.31 5.85
CA PHE A 390 -2.00 32.09 5.07
C PHE A 390 -2.81 31.05 5.86
N ASP A 391 -2.53 30.87 7.15
CA ASP A 391 -3.31 30.00 8.04
C ASP A 391 -4.75 30.52 8.20
N SER A 392 -4.88 31.83 8.41
CA SER A 392 -6.18 32.52 8.53
C SER A 392 -7.07 32.38 7.31
N VAL A 393 -6.55 32.64 6.10
CA VAL A 393 -7.35 32.51 4.87
C VAL A 393 -7.64 31.04 4.57
N ASN A 394 -6.66 30.16 4.74
CA ASN A 394 -6.82 28.73 4.46
C ASN A 394 -7.87 28.08 5.37
N GLU A 395 -7.72 28.19 6.69
CA GLU A 395 -8.64 27.52 7.62
C GLU A 395 -10.05 28.12 7.57
N THR A 396 -10.18 29.44 7.37
CA THR A 396 -11.51 30.06 7.20
C THR A 396 -12.24 29.50 5.97
N GLN A 397 -11.52 29.30 4.87
CA GLN A 397 -12.07 28.78 3.62
C GLN A 397 -12.38 27.29 3.69
N VAL A 398 -11.47 26.52 4.32
CA VAL A 398 -11.68 25.10 4.62
C VAL A 398 -12.92 24.91 5.49
N LEU A 399 -13.02 25.64 6.60
CA LEU A 399 -14.15 25.57 7.52
C LEU A 399 -15.46 25.94 6.83
N ALA A 400 -15.49 27.05 6.07
CA ALA A 400 -16.68 27.46 5.34
C ALA A 400 -17.08 26.43 4.27
N GLY A 401 -16.12 25.87 3.54
CA GLY A 401 -16.37 24.82 2.56
C GLY A 401 -16.86 23.51 3.18
N GLN A 402 -16.30 23.08 4.32
CA GLN A 402 -16.78 21.90 5.04
C GLN A 402 -18.18 22.11 5.63
N ARG A 403 -18.49 23.32 6.11
CA ARG A 403 -19.85 23.70 6.56
C ARG A 403 -20.86 23.61 5.41
N GLU A 404 -20.52 24.13 4.23
CA GLU A 404 -21.37 23.98 3.03
C GLU A 404 -21.57 22.49 2.67
N PHE A 405 -20.48 21.71 2.68
CA PHE A 405 -20.53 20.29 2.33
C PHE A 405 -21.41 19.49 3.30
N ARG A 406 -21.24 19.66 4.61
CA ARG A 406 -22.07 18.96 5.61
C ARG A 406 -23.53 19.37 5.56
N GLU A 407 -23.81 20.65 5.27
CA GLU A 407 -25.19 21.12 5.10
C GLU A 407 -25.86 20.41 3.93
N ARG A 408 -25.18 20.31 2.78
CA ARG A 408 -25.67 19.58 1.61
C ARG A 408 -25.83 18.08 1.88
N LEU A 409 -24.90 17.45 2.61
CA LEU A 409 -25.06 16.05 3.06
C LEU A 409 -26.31 15.88 3.93
N GLY A 410 -26.54 16.79 4.88
CA GLY A 410 -27.72 16.81 5.73
C GLY A 410 -29.02 16.97 4.94
N GLN A 411 -29.06 17.89 3.98
CA GLN A 411 -30.21 18.08 3.07
C GLN A 411 -30.50 16.83 2.22
N ALA A 412 -29.46 16.09 1.82
CA ALA A 412 -29.59 14.84 1.07
C ALA A 412 -29.89 13.59 1.94
N GLY A 413 -29.99 13.77 3.27
CA GLY A 413 -30.23 12.68 4.22
C GLY A 413 -29.05 11.70 4.36
N ILE A 414 -27.82 12.15 4.10
CA ILE A 414 -26.62 11.32 4.17
C ILE A 414 -25.99 11.46 5.57
N PRO A 415 -25.90 10.37 6.35
CA PRO A 415 -25.28 10.40 7.67
C PRO A 415 -23.81 10.80 7.61
N HIS A 416 -23.38 11.68 8.51
CA HIS A 416 -22.01 12.16 8.58
C HIS A 416 -21.66 12.59 10.01
N GLU A 417 -20.40 12.42 10.40
CA GLU A 417 -19.83 12.92 11.65
C GLU A 417 -18.97 14.15 11.32
N TRP A 418 -19.04 15.20 12.13
CA TRP A 418 -18.22 16.39 11.97
C TRP A 418 -17.75 16.95 13.31
N HIS A 419 -16.57 17.56 13.28
CA HIS A 419 -15.95 18.18 14.44
C HIS A 419 -15.35 19.53 14.05
N GLU A 420 -15.64 20.54 14.87
CA GLU A 420 -15.06 21.87 14.79
C GLU A 420 -14.37 22.14 16.13
N VAL A 421 -13.05 22.30 16.11
CA VAL A 421 -12.23 22.30 17.33
C VAL A 421 -11.32 23.52 17.41
N PRO A 422 -11.06 24.10 18.60
CA PRO A 422 -10.20 25.28 18.74
C PRO A 422 -8.79 25.07 18.17
N GLY A 423 -8.25 26.08 17.47
CA GLY A 423 -6.92 26.06 16.83
C GLY A 423 -6.97 26.23 15.31
N GLY A 424 -5.79 26.41 14.70
CA GLY A 424 -5.63 26.66 13.26
C GLY A 424 -5.49 25.39 12.41
N HIS A 425 -4.82 25.51 11.26
CA HIS A 425 -4.67 24.47 10.26
C HIS A 425 -3.59 23.44 10.64
N ILE A 426 -3.89 22.63 11.65
CA ILE A 426 -2.98 21.59 12.17
C ILE A 426 -3.62 20.22 12.10
N PHE A 427 -2.79 19.18 11.90
CA PHE A 427 -3.24 17.81 12.06
C PHE A 427 -3.44 17.49 13.55
N ARG A 428 -4.51 16.75 13.88
CA ARG A 428 -4.93 16.50 15.26
C ARG A 428 -4.91 15.01 15.58
N PRO A 429 -3.84 14.48 16.20
CA PRO A 429 -3.68 13.06 16.50
C PRO A 429 -4.86 12.44 17.24
N ASP A 430 -5.36 13.10 18.30
CA ASP A 430 -6.47 12.57 19.11
C ASP A 430 -7.76 12.39 18.30
N MET A 431 -8.05 13.35 17.40
CA MET A 431 -9.20 13.27 16.52
C MET A 431 -9.00 12.20 15.43
N PHE A 432 -7.78 12.04 14.94
CA PHE A 432 -7.44 10.95 14.02
C PHE A 432 -7.59 9.57 14.67
N ILE A 433 -7.19 9.38 15.92
CA ILE A 433 -7.37 8.11 16.64
C ILE A 433 -8.87 7.75 16.73
N ARG A 434 -9.70 8.72 17.11
CA ARG A 434 -11.16 8.56 17.14
C ARG A 434 -11.74 8.22 15.77
N ASP A 435 -11.28 8.93 14.74
CA ASP A 435 -11.69 8.67 13.36
C ASP A 435 -11.29 7.26 12.90
N LEU A 436 -10.08 6.83 13.21
CA LEU A 436 -9.54 5.52 12.90
C LEU A 436 -10.37 4.39 13.53
N ASP A 437 -10.84 4.56 14.77
CA ASP A 437 -11.75 3.61 15.39
C ASP A 437 -13.08 3.50 14.62
N GLY A 438 -13.63 4.64 14.20
CA GLY A 438 -14.83 4.67 13.35
C GLY A 438 -14.60 4.03 11.97
N ILE A 439 -13.42 4.22 11.37
CA ILE A 439 -13.02 3.57 10.12
C ILE A 439 -13.02 2.05 10.31
N ILE A 440 -12.32 1.54 11.32
CA ILE A 440 -12.21 0.09 11.59
C ILE A 440 -13.58 -0.53 11.89
N ALA A 441 -14.46 0.20 12.58
CA ALA A 441 -15.82 -0.24 12.85
C ALA A 441 -16.70 -0.32 11.58
N ARG A 442 -16.43 0.51 10.56
CA ARG A 442 -17.20 0.50 9.29
C ARG A 442 -16.70 -0.56 8.32
N LEU A 443 -15.40 -0.81 8.26
CA LEU A 443 -14.81 -1.70 7.27
C LEU A 443 -15.00 -3.17 7.63
N ARG A 444 -14.81 -4.05 6.64
CA ARG A 444 -14.71 -5.49 6.84
C ARG A 444 -13.60 -5.80 7.83
N HIS A 445 -13.93 -6.56 8.87
CA HIS A 445 -12.99 -6.91 9.92
C HIS A 445 -11.90 -7.84 9.41
N ALA A 446 -10.69 -7.68 9.95
CA ALA A 446 -9.58 -8.56 9.63
C ALA A 446 -9.86 -10.00 10.09
N GLU A 447 -9.79 -10.94 9.16
CA GLU A 447 -10.10 -12.35 9.39
C GLU A 447 -9.11 -13.23 8.62
N ILE A 448 -8.92 -14.47 9.09
CA ILE A 448 -8.16 -15.47 8.35
C ILE A 448 -9.00 -15.79 7.11
N ALA A 449 -8.38 -15.74 5.92
CA ALA A 449 -9.05 -16.13 4.70
C ALA A 449 -9.60 -17.55 4.88
N ARG A 450 -10.94 -17.70 4.88
CA ARG A 450 -11.57 -19.01 4.98
C ARG A 450 -11.06 -19.84 3.82
N THR A 451 -10.40 -20.96 4.12
CA THR A 451 -10.25 -22.03 3.14
C THR A 451 -11.65 -22.42 2.68
N THR A 452 -11.82 -22.68 1.39
CA THR A 452 -13.09 -23.01 0.73
C THR A 452 -13.83 -24.23 1.32
N ASP A 453 -13.26 -24.86 2.37
CA ASP A 453 -13.77 -26.01 3.10
C ASP A 453 -14.89 -25.68 4.12
N GLU A 454 -15.26 -24.39 4.34
CA GLU A 454 -16.37 -24.00 5.23
C GLU A 454 -17.68 -23.59 4.51
N LEU A 455 -17.78 -23.80 3.20
CA LEU A 455 -18.97 -23.49 2.40
C LEU A 455 -19.59 -24.74 1.74
N VAL A 456 -19.64 -25.86 2.47
CA VAL A 456 -20.42 -27.05 2.10
C VAL A 456 -21.55 -27.25 3.08
#